data_AF-A0A0C2WU71-F1
#
_entry.id   AF-A0A0C2WU71-F1
#
_cell.length_a   1.000
_cell.length_b   1.000
_cell.length_c   1.000
_cell.angle_alpha   90.00
_cell.angle_beta   90.00
_cell.angle_gamma   90.00
#
_symmetry.space_group_name_H-M   'P 1'
#
loop_
_entity.id
_entity.type
_entity.pdbx_description
1 polymer ?
#
loop_
_entity_poly.entity_id
_entity_poly.type
_entity_poly.pdbx_seq_one_letter_code
_entity_poly.pdbx_strand_id
1 'polypeptide(L)'
;MNRSKITKFTVDIPSSIRPLSMTRASPSRWSTAEFRFYYLVFMFAIPLMVWLPIPLSMPSHSNYQSFRDRLTPGWMFGRPIDNSDAQYSSFRNNIPLLTLAAIAQLSAKFLWTRLTPKSSTDLIPFNIIFSIFAIIGLHGANIIKIGVILGLNYAIAKQFCRSGTASKLGPILTWTFNAAALFGSEIYQGCPFSSISKHLAFLDSFQGVYPGWHVTFNITMLRLISFNMDYYWSRDPREESKGNNERLSTEKERQSVPHPAETYSFGNYLAYVLYTPLYIGGPIMTFNDFMWQQRRPLTITGSAIRSYALRFVICLLTMESILHFMYVVAIKDTRAWLGYTPGEISMVGFWNLIIVWLKLLIPWRFFRLWALLDGVDPPENMVRCMGNNYSTLGFWRSWHRSYNLWVIRYIYIPLGGKRNSFVNIVIVFSFVALWHDLTFRLLAWGWLIALFIVPEVVAQLLLPASKYEKQWWYRHICAVGGVVNVLMMMSANLVGFVIGLEGVRYFVHELLFTIRGVQCFAVIVFCLFVGVQVMFEYREEELRNGICRRC
;
A
#
# COMPACT_ATOMS: atom_id res chain seq x y z
N MET A 1 21.67 -23.30 11.05
CA MET A 1 22.29 -22.83 9.79
C MET A 1 22.48 -21.33 9.84
N ASN A 2 23.72 -20.89 9.69
CA ASN A 2 24.20 -19.54 9.92
C ASN A 2 23.51 -18.54 8.98
N ARG A 3 22.48 -17.82 9.46
CA ARG A 3 21.68 -16.87 8.67
C ARG A 3 22.47 -15.57 8.36
N SER A 4 23.75 -15.58 8.04
CA SER A 4 24.48 -14.34 7.66
C SER A 4 24.18 -13.98 6.20
N LYS A 5 22.97 -13.51 5.92
CA LYS A 5 22.53 -13.20 4.54
C LYS A 5 21.70 -11.93 4.51
N ILE A 6 21.84 -11.17 3.41
CA ILE A 6 21.20 -9.86 3.18
C ILE A 6 19.68 -9.96 3.33
N THR A 7 19.10 -11.14 3.08
CA THR A 7 17.68 -11.45 3.25
C THR A 7 17.16 -11.33 4.70
N LYS A 8 18.03 -11.34 5.73
CA LYS A 8 17.65 -11.07 7.14
C LYS A 8 17.01 -9.70 7.34
N PHE A 9 17.41 -8.70 6.55
CA PHE A 9 16.90 -7.34 6.67
C PHE A 9 15.53 -7.18 6.03
N THR A 10 15.02 -8.22 5.37
CA THR A 10 13.71 -8.15 4.72
C THR A 10 12.56 -8.35 5.69
N VAL A 11 11.36 -7.90 5.29
CA VAL A 11 10.14 -8.15 6.06
C VAL A 11 9.77 -9.62 5.96
N ASP A 12 9.67 -10.26 7.13
CA ASP A 12 9.15 -11.62 7.24
C ASP A 12 7.65 -11.58 6.91
N ILE A 13 7.29 -12.34 5.89
CA ILE A 13 5.90 -12.52 5.46
C ILE A 13 5.67 -14.03 5.57
N PRO A 14 4.91 -14.52 6.56
CA PRO A 14 4.75 -15.95 6.80
C PRO A 14 4.31 -16.73 5.55
N SER A 15 3.41 -16.14 4.75
CA SER A 15 2.91 -16.73 3.49
C SER A 15 3.94 -16.78 2.35
N SER A 16 5.10 -16.14 2.51
CA SER A 16 6.18 -16.16 1.50
C SER A 16 7.17 -17.31 1.67
N ILE A 17 7.14 -18.04 2.79
CA ILE A 17 8.09 -19.13 3.05
C ILE A 17 7.61 -20.41 2.35
N ARG A 18 8.50 -21.06 1.60
CA ARG A 18 8.27 -22.39 1.00
C ARG A 18 9.30 -23.42 1.49
N PRO A 19 8.96 -24.72 1.49
CA PRO A 19 9.93 -25.78 1.68
C PRO A 19 11.03 -25.69 0.62
N LEU A 20 12.29 -25.72 1.05
CA LEU A 20 13.47 -25.60 0.17
C LEU A 20 13.50 -26.67 -0.94
N SER A 21 12.87 -27.83 -0.72
CA SER A 21 12.76 -28.91 -1.71
C SER A 21 11.98 -28.53 -2.98
N MET A 22 11.19 -27.46 -2.95
CA MET A 22 10.37 -27.00 -4.08
C MET A 22 11.00 -25.87 -4.90
N THR A 23 12.16 -25.35 -4.51
CA THR A 23 12.81 -24.19 -5.12
C THR A 23 14.08 -24.58 -5.86
N ARG A 24 14.04 -24.57 -7.19
CA ARG A 24 15.25 -24.57 -8.05
C ARG A 24 15.80 -23.15 -8.07
N ALA A 25 16.88 -22.89 -7.35
CA ALA A 25 17.56 -21.61 -7.37
C ALA A 25 18.96 -21.77 -7.98
N SER A 26 19.40 -20.77 -8.73
CA SER A 26 20.72 -20.76 -9.35
C SER A 26 21.86 -20.57 -8.32
N PRO A 27 23.11 -20.98 -8.64
CA PRO A 27 24.27 -20.69 -7.79
C PRO A 27 24.46 -19.19 -7.56
N SER A 28 24.98 -18.83 -6.39
CA SER A 28 25.22 -17.43 -6.00
C SER A 28 26.22 -16.74 -6.93
N ARG A 29 25.86 -15.57 -7.45
CA ARG A 29 26.73 -14.75 -8.32
C ARG A 29 27.42 -13.59 -7.59
N TRP A 30 27.08 -13.33 -6.33
CA TRP A 30 27.62 -12.20 -5.56
C TRP A 30 29.15 -12.06 -5.54
N SER A 31 29.89 -13.18 -5.62
CA SER A 31 31.36 -13.19 -5.60
C SER A 31 32.02 -13.16 -6.98
N THR A 32 31.24 -13.19 -8.07
CA THR A 32 31.74 -13.20 -9.45
C THR A 32 32.36 -11.85 -9.84
N ALA A 33 33.26 -11.85 -10.84
CA ALA A 33 33.87 -10.63 -11.35
C ALA A 33 32.82 -9.62 -11.87
N GLU A 34 31.76 -10.12 -12.51
CA GLU A 34 30.61 -9.32 -12.97
C GLU A 34 29.95 -8.56 -11.82
N PHE A 35 29.63 -9.23 -10.71
CA PHE A 35 28.97 -8.58 -9.57
C PHE A 35 29.90 -7.67 -8.78
N ARG A 36 31.21 -7.98 -8.73
CA ARG A 36 32.21 -7.04 -8.18
C ARG A 36 32.25 -5.74 -8.97
N PHE A 37 32.18 -5.81 -10.30
CA PHE A 37 32.06 -4.63 -11.15
C PHE A 37 30.75 -3.86 -10.87
N TYR A 38 29.63 -4.56 -10.71
CA TYR A 38 28.36 -3.93 -10.33
C TYR A 38 28.41 -3.23 -8.97
N TYR A 39 29.14 -3.78 -7.99
CA TYR A 39 29.38 -3.09 -6.72
C TYR A 39 30.20 -1.81 -6.88
N LEU A 40 31.19 -1.78 -7.78
CA LEU A 40 31.90 -0.54 -8.11
C LEU A 40 30.95 0.50 -8.69
N VAL A 41 30.05 0.12 -9.61
CA VAL A 41 29.03 1.03 -10.14
C VAL A 41 28.15 1.59 -9.01
N PHE A 42 27.68 0.73 -8.10
CA PHE A 42 26.87 1.16 -6.95
C PHE A 42 27.62 2.10 -6.01
N MET A 43 28.93 1.88 -5.80
CA MET A 43 29.79 2.71 -4.94
C MET A 43 29.85 4.16 -5.42
N PHE A 44 29.76 4.41 -6.73
CA PHE A 44 29.72 5.77 -7.28
C PHE A 44 28.30 6.28 -7.53
N ALA A 45 27.42 5.44 -8.08
CA ALA A 45 26.08 5.83 -8.48
C ALA A 45 25.20 6.21 -7.27
N ILE A 46 25.18 5.41 -6.21
CA ILE A 46 24.30 5.67 -5.05
C ILE A 46 24.66 6.98 -4.34
N PRO A 47 25.93 7.25 -3.98
CA PRO A 47 26.30 8.54 -3.40
C PRO A 47 25.98 9.72 -4.32
N LEU A 48 26.18 9.58 -5.63
CA LEU A 48 25.84 10.64 -6.59
C LEU A 48 24.33 10.91 -6.62
N MET A 49 23.50 9.86 -6.61
CA MET A 49 22.04 10.00 -6.57
C MET A 49 21.58 10.76 -5.33
N VAL A 50 22.22 10.54 -4.18
CA VAL A 50 21.96 11.27 -2.92
C VAL A 50 22.50 12.70 -3.00
N TRP A 51 23.69 12.89 -3.57
CA TRP A 51 24.36 14.19 -3.60
C TRP A 51 23.67 15.19 -4.52
N LEU A 52 23.28 14.79 -5.73
CA LEU A 52 22.71 15.69 -6.76
C LEU A 52 21.57 16.61 -6.25
N PRO A 53 20.54 16.13 -5.51
CA PRO A 53 19.47 17.01 -5.02
C PRO A 53 19.87 17.92 -3.84
N ILE A 54 20.98 17.65 -3.15
CA ILE A 54 21.37 18.41 -1.95
C ILE A 54 21.81 19.85 -2.30
N PRO A 55 22.73 20.10 -3.26
CA PRO A 55 23.06 21.45 -3.70
C PRO A 55 21.88 22.25 -4.23
N LEU A 56 20.93 21.59 -4.92
CA LEU A 56 19.68 22.22 -5.40
C LEU A 56 18.81 22.74 -4.25
N SER A 57 18.98 22.17 -3.07
CA SER A 57 18.24 22.48 -1.84
C SER A 57 18.99 23.47 -0.94
N MET A 58 20.12 24.05 -1.39
CA MET A 58 20.90 25.00 -0.61
C MET A 58 20.45 26.45 -0.86
N PRO A 59 20.50 27.34 0.16
CA PRO A 59 20.20 28.77 -0.01
C PRO A 59 21.07 29.48 -1.05
N SER A 60 22.24 28.94 -1.36
CA SER A 60 23.16 29.46 -2.38
C SER A 60 22.74 29.15 -3.82
N HIS A 61 21.77 28.26 -4.02
CA HIS A 61 21.29 27.89 -5.35
C HIS A 61 20.36 28.98 -5.91
N SER A 62 20.50 29.32 -7.20
CA SER A 62 19.73 30.40 -7.85
C SER A 62 18.22 30.24 -7.69
N ASN A 63 17.72 29.01 -7.85
CA ASN A 63 16.30 28.70 -7.81
C ASN A 63 15.73 28.55 -6.39
N TYR A 64 16.54 28.71 -5.33
CA TYR A 64 16.10 28.52 -3.95
C TYR A 64 14.98 29.48 -3.54
N GLN A 65 15.06 30.74 -3.99
CA GLN A 65 14.05 31.75 -3.66
C GLN A 65 12.66 31.39 -4.18
N SER A 66 12.57 30.60 -5.26
CA SER A 66 11.29 30.20 -5.86
C SER A 66 10.46 29.25 -5.00
N PHE A 67 11.09 28.53 -4.06
CA PHE A 67 10.41 27.56 -3.21
C PHE A 67 10.63 27.73 -1.70
N ARG A 68 11.46 28.71 -1.31
CA ARG A 68 11.76 29.01 0.10
C ARG A 68 10.51 29.18 0.95
N ASP A 69 9.48 29.84 0.42
CA ASP A 69 8.24 30.14 1.16
C ASP A 69 7.40 28.90 1.48
N ARG A 70 7.69 27.75 0.87
CA ARG A 70 7.03 26.47 1.15
C ARG A 70 7.75 25.66 2.23
N LEU A 71 8.93 26.11 2.67
CA LEU A 71 9.70 25.45 3.70
C LEU A 71 9.28 25.94 5.09
N THR A 72 9.26 25.03 6.05
CA THR A 72 8.95 25.35 7.45
C THR A 72 10.18 25.21 8.35
N PRO A 73 10.19 25.81 9.55
CA PRO A 73 11.26 25.57 10.52
C PRO A 73 11.46 24.06 10.77
N GLY A 74 12.68 23.59 10.53
CA GLY A 74 13.08 22.20 10.75
C GLY A 74 13.80 22.02 12.07
N TRP A 75 14.07 20.76 12.43
CA TRP A 75 14.69 20.41 13.71
C TRP A 75 16.10 19.82 13.56
N MET A 76 16.49 19.43 12.34
CA MET A 76 17.82 18.87 12.09
C MET A 76 18.82 19.92 11.62
N PHE A 77 19.91 20.08 12.38
CA PHE A 77 21.09 20.87 12.01
C PHE A 77 20.79 22.32 11.60
N GLY A 78 19.74 22.93 12.15
CA GLY A 78 19.30 24.29 11.79
C GLY A 78 18.77 24.43 10.36
N ARG A 79 18.55 23.32 9.64
CA ARG A 79 18.00 23.32 8.29
C ARG A 79 16.47 23.41 8.34
N PRO A 80 15.84 24.14 7.42
CA PRO A 80 14.40 24.05 7.25
C PRO A 80 13.99 22.67 6.73
N ILE A 81 12.70 22.36 6.83
CA ILE A 81 12.11 21.11 6.38
C ILE A 81 11.09 21.37 5.26
N ASP A 82 11.14 20.55 4.22
CA ASP A 82 10.13 20.50 3.16
C ASP A 82 8.92 19.70 3.63
N ASN A 83 8.02 20.34 4.38
CA ASN A 83 6.77 19.74 4.84
C ASN A 83 5.59 20.06 3.90
N SER A 84 5.86 20.26 2.60
CA SER A 84 4.87 20.79 1.64
C SER A 84 3.84 19.77 1.13
N ASP A 85 4.10 18.46 1.24
CA ASP A 85 3.11 17.42 0.91
C ASP A 85 1.99 17.39 1.97
N ALA A 86 0.77 17.77 1.59
CA ALA A 86 -0.37 17.90 2.50
C ALA A 86 -0.76 16.56 3.16
N GLN A 87 -0.65 15.44 2.44
CA GLN A 87 -1.01 14.12 2.97
C GLN A 87 -0.02 13.67 4.04
N TYR A 88 1.28 13.77 3.76
CA TYR A 88 2.32 13.38 4.71
C TYR A 88 2.38 14.33 5.90
N SER A 89 2.32 15.66 5.68
CA SER A 89 2.36 16.65 6.76
C SER A 89 1.20 16.47 7.74
N SER A 90 -0.01 16.17 7.24
CA SER A 90 -1.17 15.85 8.09
C SER A 90 -0.89 14.65 9.01
N PHE A 91 -0.35 13.54 8.47
CA PHE A 91 0.02 12.39 9.30
C PHE A 91 1.17 12.72 10.26
N ARG A 92 2.27 13.27 9.74
CA ARG A 92 3.51 13.59 10.47
C ARG A 92 3.22 14.45 11.70
N ASN A 93 2.45 15.51 11.53
CA ASN A 93 2.13 16.45 12.59
C ASN A 93 1.20 15.83 13.65
N ASN A 94 0.45 14.76 13.30
CA ASN A 94 -0.45 14.05 14.21
C ASN A 94 0.15 12.76 14.79
N ILE A 95 1.40 12.39 14.48
CA ILE A 95 2.06 11.20 15.06
C ILE A 95 1.96 11.18 16.61
N PRO A 96 2.21 12.28 17.35
CA PRO A 96 2.09 12.27 18.81
C PRO A 96 0.67 11.91 19.27
N LEU A 97 -0.35 12.53 18.69
CA LEU A 97 -1.75 12.27 19.02
C LEU A 97 -2.15 10.83 18.70
N LEU A 98 -1.76 10.32 17.53
CA LEU A 98 -1.99 8.93 17.13
C LEU A 98 -1.30 7.94 18.07
N THR A 99 -0.09 8.26 18.52
CA THR A 99 0.66 7.43 19.48
C THR A 99 -0.02 7.41 20.85
N LEU A 100 -0.53 8.56 21.32
CA LEU A 100 -1.32 8.64 22.55
C LEU A 100 -2.60 7.82 22.44
N ALA A 101 -3.31 7.90 21.31
CA ALA A 101 -4.51 7.10 21.06
C ALA A 101 -4.21 5.59 21.08
N ALA A 102 -3.08 5.17 20.49
CA ALA A 102 -2.64 3.78 20.53
C ALA A 102 -2.32 3.31 21.96
N ILE A 103 -1.59 4.11 22.74
CA ILE A 103 -1.28 3.80 24.14
C ILE A 103 -2.57 3.72 24.97
N ALA A 104 -3.51 4.65 24.75
CA ALA A 104 -4.80 4.67 25.44
C ALA A 104 -5.61 3.40 25.16
N GLN A 105 -5.70 2.96 23.89
CA GLN A 105 -6.36 1.70 23.55
C GLN A 105 -5.70 0.51 24.25
N LEU A 106 -4.37 0.38 24.12
CA LEU A 106 -3.64 -0.77 24.65
C LEU A 106 -3.76 -0.85 26.18
N SER A 107 -3.71 0.30 26.85
CA SER A 107 -3.90 0.41 28.30
C SER A 107 -5.33 0.07 28.72
N ALA A 108 -6.33 0.57 27.97
CA ALA A 108 -7.73 0.26 28.22
C ALA A 108 -8.03 -1.24 28.01
N LYS A 109 -7.45 -1.86 26.99
CA LYS A 109 -7.55 -3.30 26.74
C LYS A 109 -6.92 -4.10 27.87
N PHE A 110 -5.73 -3.70 28.29
CA PHE A 110 -5.03 -4.34 29.40
C PHE A 110 -5.89 -4.31 30.68
N LEU A 111 -6.47 -3.15 31.00
CA LEU A 111 -7.38 -3.02 32.14
C LEU A 111 -8.64 -3.88 31.97
N TRP A 112 -9.27 -3.84 30.79
CA TRP A 112 -10.44 -4.67 30.47
C TRP A 112 -10.18 -6.15 30.73
N THR A 113 -9.08 -6.69 30.17
CA THR A 113 -8.73 -8.11 30.34
C THR A 113 -8.42 -8.53 31.77
N ARG A 114 -8.06 -7.59 32.66
CA ARG A 114 -7.88 -7.85 34.09
C ARG A 114 -9.18 -7.81 34.87
N LEU A 115 -10.14 -7.00 34.44
CA LEU A 115 -11.43 -6.80 35.11
C LEU A 115 -12.50 -7.80 34.67
N THR A 116 -12.43 -8.32 33.44
CA THR A 116 -13.39 -9.30 32.94
C THR A 116 -13.01 -10.75 33.29
N PRO A 117 -13.97 -11.63 33.61
CA PRO A 117 -13.70 -13.04 33.94
C PRO A 117 -12.88 -13.75 32.85
N LYS A 118 -11.94 -14.61 33.25
CA LYS A 118 -11.07 -15.36 32.33
C LYS A 118 -11.82 -16.25 31.30
N SER A 119 -13.10 -16.56 31.53
CA SER A 119 -13.93 -17.31 30.60
C SER A 119 -14.42 -16.48 29.41
N SER A 120 -14.53 -15.15 29.53
CA SER A 120 -14.88 -14.26 28.42
C SER A 120 -13.63 -13.87 27.64
N THR A 121 -13.11 -14.80 26.85
CA THR A 121 -12.02 -14.56 25.89
C THR A 121 -12.46 -13.70 24.68
N ASP A 122 -13.71 -13.21 24.68
CA ASP A 122 -14.25 -12.41 23.61
C ASP A 122 -13.93 -10.92 23.81
N LEU A 123 -12.95 -10.41 23.05
CA LEU A 123 -12.56 -9.00 23.01
C LEU A 123 -13.52 -8.13 22.17
N ILE A 124 -14.53 -8.73 21.55
CA ILE A 124 -15.48 -8.02 20.68
C ILE A 124 -16.22 -6.88 21.40
N PRO A 125 -16.78 -7.05 22.61
CA PRO A 125 -17.45 -5.94 23.31
C PRO A 125 -16.50 -4.76 23.58
N PHE A 126 -15.27 -5.05 24.02
CA PHE A 126 -14.23 -4.03 24.21
C PHE A 126 -13.93 -3.28 22.91
N ASN A 127 -13.69 -4.02 21.83
CA ASN A 127 -13.37 -3.44 20.52
C ASN A 127 -14.51 -2.52 20.03
N ILE A 128 -15.77 -2.92 20.19
CA ILE A 128 -16.93 -2.11 19.79
C ILE A 128 -16.97 -0.82 20.61
N ILE A 129 -16.93 -0.92 21.94
CA ILE A 129 -17.03 0.24 22.84
C ILE A 129 -15.91 1.23 22.52
N PHE A 130 -14.66 0.77 22.48
CA PHE A 130 -13.53 1.62 22.20
C PHE A 130 -13.60 2.25 20.80
N SER A 131 -13.99 1.47 19.79
CA SER A 131 -14.08 1.97 18.41
C SER A 131 -15.16 3.04 18.26
N ILE A 132 -16.31 2.89 18.94
CA ILE A 132 -17.36 3.91 18.94
C ILE A 132 -16.83 5.21 19.54
N PHE A 133 -16.18 5.18 20.71
CA PHE A 133 -15.59 6.36 21.31
C PHE A 133 -14.51 7.00 20.43
N ALA A 134 -13.62 6.18 19.85
CA ALA A 134 -12.59 6.66 18.94
C ALA A 134 -13.18 7.36 17.70
N ILE A 135 -14.24 6.79 17.11
CA ILE A 135 -14.90 7.35 15.93
C ILE A 135 -15.70 8.61 16.27
N ILE A 136 -16.32 8.69 17.45
CA ILE A 136 -16.91 9.94 17.96
C ILE A 136 -15.81 11.02 18.08
N GLY A 137 -14.66 10.69 18.66
CA GLY A 137 -13.54 11.63 18.76
C GLY A 137 -13.00 12.06 17.40
N LEU A 138 -12.95 11.15 16.42
CA LEU A 138 -12.47 11.45 15.07
C LEU A 138 -13.47 12.26 14.25
N HIS A 139 -14.75 11.88 14.22
CA HIS A 139 -15.72 12.39 13.26
C HIS A 139 -16.89 13.17 13.89
N GLY A 140 -17.01 13.18 15.22
CA GLY A 140 -18.08 13.86 15.94
C GLY A 140 -19.46 13.30 15.59
N ALA A 141 -20.43 14.18 15.33
CA ALA A 141 -21.79 13.79 14.98
C ALA A 141 -21.90 12.97 13.69
N ASN A 142 -20.89 13.00 12.81
CA ASN A 142 -20.89 12.22 11.57
C ASN A 142 -20.91 10.70 11.81
N ILE A 143 -20.62 10.22 13.04
CA ILE A 143 -20.82 8.81 13.40
C ILE A 143 -22.26 8.33 13.13
N ILE A 144 -23.26 9.21 13.20
CA ILE A 144 -24.65 8.89 12.89
C ILE A 144 -24.79 8.45 11.42
N LYS A 145 -24.18 9.20 10.50
CA LYS A 145 -24.19 8.89 9.05
C LYS A 145 -23.46 7.58 8.79
N ILE A 146 -22.30 7.39 9.41
CA ILE A 146 -21.54 6.13 9.33
C ILE A 146 -22.43 4.99 9.83
N GLY A 147 -23.07 5.12 11.00
CA GLY A 147 -23.96 4.13 11.58
C GLY A 147 -25.12 3.74 10.67
N VAL A 148 -25.75 4.70 9.99
CA VAL A 148 -26.80 4.43 8.99
C VAL A 148 -26.25 3.60 7.83
N ILE A 149 -25.09 3.97 7.27
CA ILE A 149 -24.46 3.24 6.17
C ILE A 149 -24.12 1.80 6.61
N LEU A 150 -23.56 1.63 7.82
CA LEU A 150 -23.22 0.33 8.37
C LEU A 150 -24.47 -0.55 8.56
N GLY A 151 -25.54 0.02 9.10
CA GLY A 151 -26.81 -0.67 9.32
C GLY A 151 -27.47 -1.12 8.02
N LEU A 152 -27.52 -0.23 7.02
CA LEU A 152 -28.05 -0.55 5.69
C LEU A 152 -27.24 -1.64 4.99
N ASN A 153 -25.90 -1.53 5.02
CA ASN A 153 -25.04 -2.56 4.44
C ASN A 153 -25.22 -3.94 5.09
N TYR A 154 -25.34 -3.98 6.42
CA TYR A 154 -25.60 -5.21 7.17
C TYR A 154 -26.98 -5.79 6.85
N ALA A 155 -28.01 -4.93 6.75
CA ALA A 155 -29.35 -5.35 6.34
C ALA A 155 -29.33 -5.98 4.95
N ILE A 156 -28.60 -5.39 3.99
CA ILE A 156 -28.42 -5.97 2.65
C ILE A 156 -27.84 -7.38 2.73
N ALA A 157 -26.76 -7.59 3.50
CA ALA A 157 -26.19 -8.92 3.70
C ALA A 157 -27.20 -9.91 4.27
N LYS A 158 -27.88 -9.57 5.37
CA LYS A 158 -28.75 -10.54 6.06
C LYS A 158 -30.07 -10.82 5.32
N GLN A 159 -30.56 -9.88 4.52
CA GLN A 159 -31.81 -10.03 3.77
C GLN A 159 -31.60 -10.68 2.40
N PHE A 160 -30.54 -10.29 1.67
CA PHE A 160 -30.36 -10.70 0.26
C PHE A 160 -29.25 -11.71 0.03
N CYS A 161 -28.34 -11.94 0.99
CA CYS A 161 -27.34 -13.01 0.95
C CYS A 161 -27.78 -14.22 1.80
N ARG A 162 -29.05 -14.67 1.64
CA ARG A 162 -29.62 -15.80 2.40
C ARG A 162 -29.26 -17.16 1.80
N SER A 163 -29.29 -18.19 2.64
CA SER A 163 -28.95 -19.58 2.29
C SER A 163 -29.80 -20.11 1.13
N GLY A 164 -29.17 -20.84 0.20
CA GLY A 164 -29.88 -21.59 -0.85
C GLY A 164 -30.32 -20.80 -2.09
N THR A 165 -30.01 -19.51 -2.20
CA THR A 165 -30.30 -18.77 -3.45
C THR A 165 -29.03 -18.59 -4.29
N ALA A 166 -29.02 -19.18 -5.49
CA ALA A 166 -28.11 -18.83 -6.58
C ALA A 166 -28.32 -17.39 -7.10
N SER A 167 -29.09 -16.58 -6.38
CA SER A 167 -29.43 -15.21 -6.74
C SER A 167 -28.18 -14.35 -6.65
N LYS A 168 -27.84 -13.74 -7.77
CA LYS A 168 -26.76 -12.75 -7.86
C LYS A 168 -27.16 -11.40 -7.23
N LEU A 169 -28.39 -11.29 -6.72
CA LEU A 169 -28.95 -10.05 -6.18
C LEU A 169 -28.18 -9.55 -4.94
N GLY A 170 -27.81 -10.43 -4.01
CA GLY A 170 -27.06 -10.03 -2.81
C GLY A 170 -25.72 -9.35 -3.13
N PRO A 171 -24.85 -9.97 -3.95
CA PRO A 171 -23.65 -9.32 -4.47
C PRO A 171 -23.92 -8.02 -5.23
N ILE A 172 -24.90 -8.00 -6.15
CA ILE A 172 -25.23 -6.80 -6.93
C ILE A 172 -25.61 -5.63 -6.00
N LEU A 173 -26.55 -5.85 -5.07
CA LEU A 173 -26.98 -4.82 -4.12
C LEU A 173 -25.83 -4.35 -3.22
N THR A 174 -24.98 -5.27 -2.78
CA THR A 174 -23.78 -4.94 -1.98
C THR A 174 -22.87 -3.99 -2.74
N TRP A 175 -22.50 -4.32 -3.98
CA TRP A 175 -21.60 -3.49 -4.79
C TRP A 175 -22.23 -2.16 -5.18
N THR A 176 -23.48 -2.16 -5.63
CA THR A 176 -24.21 -0.94 -6.01
C THR A 176 -24.39 0.00 -4.83
N PHE A 177 -24.79 -0.51 -3.65
CA PHE A 177 -24.95 0.31 -2.45
C PHE A 177 -23.61 0.93 -2.01
N ASN A 178 -22.56 0.12 -1.93
CA ASN A 178 -21.25 0.60 -1.47
C ASN A 178 -20.61 1.58 -2.46
N ALA A 179 -20.78 1.38 -3.77
CA ALA A 179 -20.35 2.34 -4.78
C ALA A 179 -21.15 3.66 -4.69
N ALA A 180 -22.48 3.59 -4.54
CA ALA A 180 -23.32 4.76 -4.37
C ALA A 180 -22.98 5.55 -3.09
N ALA A 181 -22.73 4.85 -1.98
CA ALA A 181 -22.30 5.46 -0.73
C ALA A 181 -20.93 6.14 -0.87
N LEU A 182 -19.97 5.46 -1.51
CA LEU A 182 -18.63 6.02 -1.77
C LEU A 182 -18.72 7.30 -2.61
N PHE A 183 -19.31 7.21 -3.81
CA PHE A 183 -19.41 8.35 -4.72
C PHE A 183 -20.30 9.47 -4.18
N GLY A 184 -21.42 9.13 -3.54
CA GLY A 184 -22.29 10.12 -2.89
C GLY A 184 -21.55 10.85 -1.77
N SER A 185 -20.79 10.13 -0.94
CA SER A 185 -20.03 10.76 0.13
C SER A 185 -18.95 11.71 -0.40
N GLU A 186 -18.32 11.39 -1.53
CA GLU A 186 -17.30 12.25 -2.16
C GLU A 186 -17.93 13.48 -2.84
N ILE A 187 -18.97 13.29 -3.66
CA ILE A 187 -19.66 14.36 -4.39
C ILE A 187 -20.24 15.40 -3.44
N TYR A 188 -20.81 14.96 -2.32
CA TYR A 188 -21.42 15.83 -1.32
C TYR A 188 -20.48 16.20 -0.16
N GLN A 189 -19.17 15.90 -0.27
CA GLN A 189 -18.16 16.21 0.76
C GLN A 189 -18.54 15.73 2.18
N GLY A 190 -19.10 14.53 2.29
CA GLY A 190 -19.60 13.96 3.53
C GLY A 190 -20.98 14.44 3.96
N CYS A 191 -21.66 15.22 3.12
CA CYS A 191 -23.03 15.74 3.24
C CYS A 191 -23.32 16.38 4.60
N PRO A 192 -23.09 17.70 4.78
CA PRO A 192 -23.39 18.40 6.04
C PRO A 192 -24.83 18.16 6.52
N PHE A 193 -25.06 18.07 7.83
CA PHE A 193 -26.40 17.83 8.38
C PHE A 193 -27.38 18.95 8.02
N SER A 194 -26.90 20.19 7.95
CA SER A 194 -27.62 21.36 7.44
C SER A 194 -28.16 21.18 6.01
N SER A 195 -27.46 20.43 5.16
CA SER A 195 -27.91 20.11 3.81
C SER A 195 -29.02 19.04 3.79
N ILE A 196 -29.10 18.21 4.82
CA ILE A 196 -30.17 17.20 4.98
C ILE A 196 -31.43 17.86 5.54
N SER A 197 -31.29 18.65 6.61
CA SER A 197 -32.39 19.39 7.23
C SER A 197 -31.86 20.52 8.08
N LYS A 198 -32.51 21.69 8.01
CA LYS A 198 -32.18 22.85 8.86
C LYS A 198 -32.27 22.53 10.35
N HIS A 199 -33.15 21.61 10.74
CA HIS A 199 -33.31 21.19 12.14
C HIS A 199 -32.14 20.35 12.67
N LEU A 200 -31.33 19.76 11.77
CA LEU A 200 -30.15 18.97 12.14
C LEU A 200 -28.86 19.78 12.06
N ALA A 201 -28.91 21.05 11.66
CA ALA A 201 -27.74 21.90 11.48
C ALA A 201 -26.90 22.05 12.77
N PHE A 202 -27.52 21.93 13.95
CA PHE A 202 -26.78 21.97 15.22
C PHE A 202 -25.76 20.82 15.32
N LEU A 203 -25.98 19.68 14.67
CA LEU A 203 -25.04 18.56 14.66
C LEU A 203 -23.74 18.89 13.92
N ASP A 204 -23.76 19.83 12.97
CA ASP A 204 -22.56 20.27 12.24
C ASP A 204 -21.55 21.00 13.15
N SER A 205 -21.99 21.47 14.33
CA SER A 205 -21.12 22.08 15.36
C SER A 205 -20.32 21.05 16.16
N PHE A 206 -20.77 19.79 16.22
CA PHE A 206 -20.10 18.71 16.93
C PHE A 206 -19.10 18.01 15.99
N GLN A 207 -18.00 18.69 15.70
CA GLN A 207 -16.93 18.17 14.84
C GLN A 207 -15.90 17.40 15.67
N GLY A 208 -15.43 16.28 15.10
CA GLY A 208 -14.28 15.56 15.65
C GLY A 208 -12.95 16.13 15.14
N VAL A 209 -11.84 15.52 15.57
CA VAL A 209 -10.47 15.92 15.18
C VAL A 209 -10.24 15.83 13.66
N TYR A 210 -10.95 14.94 12.98
CA TYR A 210 -10.86 14.72 11.55
C TYR A 210 -12.29 14.59 10.95
N PRO A 211 -13.02 15.70 10.75
CA PRO A 211 -14.45 15.66 10.44
C PRO A 211 -14.78 15.06 9.06
N GLY A 212 -13.80 15.02 8.14
CA GLY A 212 -13.92 14.45 6.80
C GLY A 212 -14.02 12.92 6.79
N TRP A 213 -15.13 12.38 7.30
CA TRP A 213 -15.37 10.93 7.39
C TRP A 213 -15.40 10.22 6.02
N HIS A 214 -15.77 10.94 4.96
CA HIS A 214 -15.81 10.41 3.60
C HIS A 214 -14.41 10.00 3.10
N VAL A 215 -13.34 10.68 3.53
CA VAL A 215 -11.97 10.36 3.14
C VAL A 215 -11.52 9.00 3.71
N THR A 216 -11.84 8.72 4.98
CA THR A 216 -11.53 7.43 5.62
C THR A 216 -12.53 6.34 5.24
N PHE A 217 -13.70 6.72 4.70
CA PHE A 217 -14.73 5.79 4.28
C PHE A 217 -14.27 4.87 3.15
N ASN A 218 -13.34 5.29 2.29
CA ASN A 218 -12.84 4.46 1.19
C ASN A 218 -12.32 3.09 1.69
N ILE A 219 -11.59 3.05 2.80
CA ILE A 219 -11.10 1.80 3.41
C ILE A 219 -12.25 1.05 4.10
N THR A 220 -13.13 1.77 4.77
CA THR A 220 -14.32 1.20 5.43
C THR A 220 -15.21 0.47 4.43
N MET A 221 -15.47 1.06 3.26
CA MET A 221 -16.23 0.49 2.15
C MET A 221 -15.70 -0.89 1.72
N LEU A 222 -14.38 -1.06 1.66
CA LEU A 222 -13.77 -2.37 1.35
C LEU A 222 -14.10 -3.42 2.42
N ARG A 223 -14.18 -3.03 3.71
CA ARG A 223 -14.61 -3.92 4.80
C ARG A 223 -16.10 -4.28 4.69
N LEU A 224 -16.94 -3.32 4.31
CA LEU A 224 -18.37 -3.55 4.11
C LEU A 224 -18.62 -4.63 3.05
N ILE A 225 -17.96 -4.49 1.91
CA ILE A 225 -18.00 -5.49 0.83
C ILE A 225 -17.40 -6.82 1.32
N SER A 226 -16.28 -6.79 2.04
CA SER A 226 -15.64 -8.02 2.55
C SER A 226 -16.60 -8.83 3.40
N PHE A 227 -17.29 -8.19 4.36
CA PHE A 227 -18.28 -8.85 5.21
C PHE A 227 -19.43 -9.45 4.40
N ASN A 228 -20.06 -8.66 3.52
CA ASN A 228 -21.22 -9.11 2.74
C ASN A 228 -20.87 -10.28 1.81
N MET A 229 -19.71 -10.22 1.15
CA MET A 229 -19.26 -11.25 0.22
C MET A 229 -18.78 -12.50 0.96
N ASP A 230 -18.05 -12.36 2.07
CA ASP A 230 -17.64 -13.50 2.89
C ASP A 230 -18.86 -14.22 3.48
N TYR A 231 -19.90 -13.46 3.91
CA TYR A 231 -21.16 -14.02 4.35
C TYR A 231 -21.93 -14.70 3.21
N TYR A 232 -21.98 -14.09 2.02
CA TYR A 232 -22.62 -14.70 0.85
C TYR A 232 -21.98 -16.05 0.49
N TRP A 233 -20.64 -16.12 0.46
CA TRP A 233 -19.92 -17.35 0.16
C TRP A 233 -19.99 -18.39 1.27
N SER A 234 -20.11 -17.98 2.55
CA SER A 234 -20.31 -18.93 3.66
C SER A 234 -21.64 -19.67 3.58
N ARG A 235 -22.56 -19.25 2.69
CA ARG A 235 -23.86 -19.90 2.46
C ARG A 235 -23.87 -20.83 1.26
N ASP A 236 -22.75 -20.99 0.55
CA ASP A 236 -22.60 -22.03 -0.46
C ASP A 236 -22.33 -23.38 0.24
N PRO A 237 -23.21 -24.40 0.07
CA PRO A 237 -23.04 -25.71 0.70
C PRO A 237 -21.68 -26.36 0.40
N ARG A 238 -21.06 -26.03 -0.75
CA ARG A 238 -19.74 -26.55 -1.15
C ARG A 238 -18.60 -25.97 -0.33
N GLU A 239 -18.75 -24.73 0.15
CA GLU A 239 -17.74 -24.05 0.97
C GLU A 239 -17.93 -24.32 2.47
N GLU A 240 -19.15 -24.60 2.91
CA GLU A 240 -19.48 -24.95 4.31
C GLU A 240 -18.72 -26.20 4.78
N SER A 241 -18.55 -27.21 3.91
CA SER A 241 -17.80 -28.44 4.21
C SER A 241 -16.31 -28.22 4.52
N LYS A 242 -15.71 -27.10 4.08
CA LYS A 242 -14.29 -26.79 4.30
C LYS A 242 -14.01 -26.14 5.66
N GLY A 243 -15.05 -25.66 6.36
CA GLY A 243 -14.95 -24.92 7.63
C GLY A 243 -14.50 -25.75 8.85
N ASN A 244 -14.53 -27.08 8.75
CA ASN A 244 -14.24 -27.99 9.88
C ASN A 244 -12.76 -28.32 10.08
N ASN A 245 -11.85 -27.78 9.26
CA ASN A 245 -10.42 -28.12 9.36
C ASN A 245 -9.72 -27.23 10.41
N GLU A 246 -9.38 -27.83 11.56
CA GLU A 246 -8.72 -27.13 12.68
C GLU A 246 -7.27 -26.70 12.40
N ARG A 247 -6.66 -27.19 11.31
CA ARG A 247 -5.25 -26.93 10.94
C ARG A 247 -5.10 -25.90 9.82
N LEU A 248 -5.79 -24.77 9.89
CA LEU A 248 -5.52 -23.64 8.98
C LEU A 248 -4.18 -23.02 9.36
N SER A 249 -3.17 -23.20 8.53
CA SER A 249 -1.79 -22.78 8.84
C SER A 249 -1.34 -21.55 8.07
N THR A 250 -2.03 -21.21 6.97
CA THR A 250 -1.60 -20.13 6.07
C THR A 250 -2.52 -18.89 6.10
N GLU A 251 -1.93 -17.70 5.92
CA GLU A 251 -2.65 -16.42 5.77
C GLU A 251 -3.78 -16.50 4.72
N LYS A 252 -3.51 -17.19 3.59
CA LYS A 252 -4.48 -17.34 2.49
C LYS A 252 -5.70 -18.17 2.92
N GLU A 253 -5.46 -19.25 3.66
CA GLU A 253 -6.53 -20.13 4.16
C GLU A 253 -7.44 -19.38 5.14
N ARG A 254 -6.86 -18.60 6.07
CA ARG A 254 -7.63 -17.80 7.03
C ARG A 254 -8.57 -16.79 6.36
N GLN A 255 -8.15 -16.23 5.22
CA GLN A 255 -8.99 -15.32 4.44
C GLN A 255 -10.12 -16.07 3.74
N SER A 256 -9.85 -17.27 3.19
CA SER A 256 -10.81 -17.99 2.35
C SER A 256 -11.82 -18.86 3.07
N VAL A 257 -11.44 -19.45 4.20
CA VAL A 257 -12.31 -20.42 4.86
C VAL A 257 -13.46 -19.70 5.58
N PRO A 258 -14.72 -20.07 5.29
CA PRO A 258 -15.87 -19.45 5.94
C PRO A 258 -15.97 -19.85 7.41
N HIS A 259 -16.65 -19.03 8.20
CA HIS A 259 -16.97 -19.32 9.59
C HIS A 259 -18.41 -19.87 9.73
N PRO A 260 -18.78 -20.44 10.89
CA PRO A 260 -20.18 -20.74 11.18
C PRO A 260 -21.07 -19.49 11.07
N ALA A 261 -22.32 -19.69 10.64
CA ALA A 261 -23.30 -18.63 10.39
C ALA A 261 -23.45 -17.59 11.52
N GLU A 262 -23.35 -18.04 12.77
CA GLU A 262 -23.45 -17.23 13.99
C GLU A 262 -22.31 -16.20 14.13
N THR A 263 -21.17 -16.48 13.50
CA THR A 263 -20.01 -15.58 13.46
C THR A 263 -20.34 -14.31 12.70
N TYR A 264 -21.21 -14.38 11.70
CA TYR A 264 -21.67 -13.25 10.90
C TYR A 264 -22.84 -12.53 11.59
N SER A 265 -22.57 -12.07 12.82
CA SER A 265 -23.46 -11.29 13.68
C SER A 265 -23.17 -9.79 13.56
N PHE A 266 -24.12 -8.97 13.99
CA PHE A 266 -23.98 -7.51 13.96
C PHE A 266 -22.84 -7.00 14.85
N GLY A 267 -22.63 -7.61 16.02
CA GLY A 267 -21.54 -7.24 16.93
C GLY A 267 -20.16 -7.49 16.30
N ASN A 268 -19.95 -8.68 15.75
CA ASN A 268 -18.69 -9.01 15.07
C ASN A 268 -18.45 -8.14 13.84
N TYR A 269 -19.51 -7.83 13.10
CA TYR A 269 -19.47 -6.89 11.99
C TYR A 269 -19.01 -5.50 12.43
N LEU A 270 -19.60 -4.92 13.48
CA LEU A 270 -19.19 -3.62 14.00
C LEU A 270 -17.73 -3.63 14.49
N ALA A 271 -17.33 -4.64 15.25
CA ALA A 271 -15.96 -4.78 15.75
C ALA A 271 -14.94 -4.86 14.61
N TYR A 272 -15.27 -5.56 13.53
CA TYR A 272 -14.43 -5.67 12.34
C TYR A 272 -14.34 -4.36 11.56
N VAL A 273 -15.49 -3.78 11.20
CA VAL A 273 -15.53 -2.60 10.35
C VAL A 273 -14.90 -1.41 11.05
N LEU A 274 -15.21 -1.22 12.33
CA LEU A 274 -14.76 -0.07 13.11
C LEU A 274 -13.41 -0.26 13.79
N TYR A 275 -12.72 -1.39 13.59
CA TYR A 275 -11.46 -1.71 14.27
C TYR A 275 -10.44 -0.56 14.20
N THR A 276 -10.28 0.15 15.33
CA THR A 276 -9.56 1.42 15.43
C THR A 276 -8.14 1.38 14.86
N PRO A 277 -7.29 0.39 15.19
CA PRO A 277 -5.90 0.38 14.73
C PRO A 277 -5.74 0.47 13.22
N LEU A 278 -6.74 0.00 12.46
CA LEU A 278 -6.68 -0.07 11.00
C LEU A 278 -7.74 0.82 10.33
N TYR A 279 -8.50 1.62 11.08
CA TYR A 279 -9.66 2.38 10.57
C TYR A 279 -9.26 3.50 9.61
N ILE A 280 -8.23 4.29 9.95
CA ILE A 280 -7.82 5.48 9.17
C ILE A 280 -7.03 5.11 7.91
N GLY A 281 -6.04 4.21 8.03
CA GLY A 281 -5.01 4.04 6.99
C GLY A 281 -4.65 2.59 6.61
N GLY A 282 -5.33 1.57 7.14
CA GLY A 282 -5.02 0.16 6.83
C GLY A 282 -3.81 -0.40 7.59
N PRO A 283 -3.32 -1.63 7.30
CA PRO A 283 -3.65 -2.49 6.15
C PRO A 283 -5.09 -3.00 6.10
N ILE A 284 -5.53 -3.43 4.92
CA ILE A 284 -6.86 -4.00 4.68
C ILE A 284 -6.84 -5.47 5.08
N MET A 285 -7.81 -5.88 5.89
CA MET A 285 -7.98 -7.26 6.31
C MET A 285 -9.40 -7.72 6.00
N THR A 286 -9.56 -8.97 5.57
CA THR A 286 -10.88 -9.57 5.31
C THR A 286 -11.61 -9.88 6.61
N PHE A 287 -12.93 -10.00 6.59
CA PHE A 287 -13.72 -10.36 7.78
C PHE A 287 -13.31 -11.72 8.33
N ASN A 288 -13.15 -12.72 7.45
CA ASN A 288 -12.79 -14.07 7.86
C ASN A 288 -11.44 -14.14 8.61
N ASP A 289 -10.40 -13.46 8.11
CA ASP A 289 -9.08 -13.41 8.77
C ASP A 289 -9.14 -12.66 10.10
N PHE A 290 -9.85 -11.52 10.17
CA PHE A 290 -10.06 -10.81 11.43
C PHE A 290 -10.71 -11.71 12.49
N MET A 291 -11.84 -12.35 12.17
CA MET A 291 -12.57 -13.20 13.11
C MET A 291 -11.78 -14.45 13.50
N TRP A 292 -10.99 -15.00 12.57
CA TRP A 292 -10.10 -16.11 12.89
C TRP A 292 -9.08 -15.69 13.94
N GLN A 293 -8.44 -14.53 13.78
CA GLN A 293 -7.42 -14.04 14.72
C GLN A 293 -8.02 -13.60 16.06
N GLN A 294 -9.25 -13.08 16.09
CA GLN A 294 -9.93 -12.75 17.36
C GLN A 294 -10.24 -14.00 18.18
N ARG A 295 -10.68 -15.09 17.54
CA ARG A 295 -10.97 -16.37 18.22
C ARG A 295 -9.72 -17.16 18.56
N ARG A 296 -8.66 -17.00 17.75
CA ARG A 296 -7.40 -17.73 17.85
C ARG A 296 -6.25 -16.75 17.70
N PRO A 297 -5.89 -16.03 18.78
CA PRO A 297 -4.80 -15.06 18.75
C PRO A 297 -3.51 -15.70 18.24
N LEU A 298 -2.86 -15.03 17.28
CA LEU A 298 -1.57 -15.48 16.76
C LEU A 298 -0.48 -15.21 17.80
N THR A 299 0.51 -16.10 17.89
CA THR A 299 1.69 -15.88 18.72
C THR A 299 2.64 -14.90 18.05
N ILE A 300 2.47 -13.60 18.32
CA ILE A 300 3.36 -12.55 17.84
C ILE A 300 4.47 -12.34 18.88
N THR A 301 5.71 -12.69 18.52
CA THR A 301 6.83 -12.57 19.47
C THR A 301 7.19 -11.10 19.72
N GLY A 302 7.57 -10.77 20.97
CA GLY A 302 8.04 -9.42 21.30
C GLY A 302 9.28 -8.99 20.50
N SER A 303 10.11 -9.94 20.07
CA SER A 303 11.24 -9.66 19.17
C SER A 303 10.79 -9.22 17.78
N ALA A 304 9.72 -9.81 17.25
CA ALA A 304 9.15 -9.40 15.96
C ALA A 304 8.57 -7.98 16.04
N ILE A 305 7.83 -7.67 17.12
CA ILE A 305 7.29 -6.32 17.37
C ILE A 305 8.42 -5.30 17.48
N ARG A 306 9.46 -5.56 18.29
CA ARG A 306 10.62 -4.65 18.43
C ARG A 306 11.35 -4.44 17.12
N SER A 307 11.59 -5.50 16.35
CA SER A 307 12.24 -5.39 15.04
C SER A 307 11.39 -4.56 14.06
N TYR A 308 10.07 -4.75 14.09
CA TYR A 308 9.15 -3.99 13.25
C TYR A 308 9.07 -2.51 13.65
N ALA A 309 9.02 -2.23 14.96
CA ALA A 309 9.05 -0.86 15.50
C ALA A 309 10.36 -0.14 15.14
N LEU A 310 11.50 -0.82 15.26
CA LEU A 310 12.80 -0.27 14.84
C LEU A 310 12.80 0.06 13.34
N ARG A 311 12.26 -0.80 12.49
CA ARG A 311 12.13 -0.54 11.05
C ARG A 311 11.23 0.67 10.76
N PHE A 312 10.12 0.80 11.49
CA PHE A 312 9.25 1.98 11.40
C PHE A 312 10.01 3.27 11.74
N VAL A 313 10.72 3.30 12.86
CA VAL A 313 11.52 4.47 13.29
C VAL A 313 12.61 4.80 12.26
N ILE A 314 13.32 3.80 11.74
CA ILE A 314 14.33 4.01 10.68
C ILE A 314 13.69 4.61 9.42
N CYS A 315 12.51 4.13 8.98
CA CYS A 315 11.81 4.69 7.83
C CYS A 315 11.40 6.15 8.09
N LEU A 316 10.91 6.46 9.30
CA LEU A 316 10.55 7.81 9.70
C LEU A 316 11.77 8.73 9.67
N LEU A 317 12.89 8.34 10.29
CA LEU A 317 14.13 9.12 10.28
C LEU A 317 14.72 9.28 8.87
N THR A 318 14.57 8.28 8.00
CA THR A 318 14.97 8.36 6.59
C THR A 318 14.15 9.42 5.87
N MET A 319 12.82 9.43 6.04
CA MET A 319 11.95 10.45 5.46
C MET A 319 12.28 11.83 6.02
N GLU A 320 12.44 11.97 7.34
CA GLU A 320 12.83 13.23 7.95
C GLU A 320 14.16 13.74 7.37
N SER A 321 15.15 12.85 7.19
CA SER A 321 16.44 13.22 6.60
C SER A 321 16.28 13.71 5.16
N ILE A 322 15.54 12.99 4.32
CA ILE A 322 15.25 13.43 2.94
C ILE A 322 14.60 14.82 2.94
N LEU A 323 13.58 15.04 3.78
CA LEU A 323 12.87 16.32 3.83
C LEU A 323 13.71 17.51 4.34
N HIS A 324 14.78 17.27 5.11
CA HIS A 324 15.68 18.35 5.57
C HIS A 324 16.84 18.63 4.59
N PHE A 325 17.21 17.67 3.75
CA PHE A 325 18.38 17.78 2.88
C PHE A 325 18.05 17.84 1.38
N MET A 326 16.87 17.37 0.97
CA MET A 326 16.43 17.26 -0.42
C MET A 326 15.01 17.82 -0.55
N TYR A 327 14.87 19.13 -0.81
CA TYR A 327 13.59 19.84 -0.89
C TYR A 327 12.85 19.58 -2.22
N VAL A 328 12.82 18.31 -2.62
CA VAL A 328 12.35 17.90 -3.95
C VAL A 328 10.85 18.09 -4.11
N VAL A 329 10.04 18.07 -3.05
CA VAL A 329 8.59 18.32 -3.17
C VAL A 329 8.33 19.80 -3.39
N ALA A 330 8.98 20.67 -2.62
CA ALA A 330 8.91 22.12 -2.78
C ALA A 330 9.42 22.55 -4.17
N ILE A 331 10.55 22.00 -4.63
CA ILE A 331 11.05 22.21 -6.00
C ILE A 331 9.99 21.79 -7.02
N LYS A 332 9.42 20.59 -6.84
CA LYS A 332 8.44 19.93 -7.72
C LYS A 332 7.07 20.61 -7.80
N ASP A 333 6.65 21.33 -6.77
CA ASP A 333 5.37 22.03 -6.81
C ASP A 333 5.50 23.47 -7.33
N THR A 334 6.69 24.07 -7.24
CA THR A 334 6.95 25.46 -7.65
C THR A 334 7.53 25.60 -9.06
N ARG A 335 7.78 24.49 -9.75
CA ARG A 335 8.46 24.49 -11.06
C ARG A 335 9.89 25.05 -11.00
N ALA A 336 10.53 25.00 -9.84
CA ALA A 336 11.89 25.49 -9.64
C ALA A 336 12.99 24.62 -10.28
N TRP A 337 12.62 23.62 -11.10
CA TRP A 337 13.55 22.79 -11.87
C TRP A 337 13.88 23.34 -13.26
N LEU A 338 13.32 24.50 -13.63
CA LEU A 338 13.67 25.15 -14.89
C LEU A 338 15.16 25.53 -14.89
N GLY A 339 15.88 25.16 -15.96
CA GLY A 339 17.31 25.37 -16.09
C GLY A 339 18.20 24.31 -15.44
N TYR A 340 17.62 23.31 -14.77
CA TYR A 340 18.38 22.17 -14.26
C TYR A 340 18.87 21.28 -15.40
N THR A 341 20.01 20.63 -15.19
CA THR A 341 20.53 19.61 -16.10
C THR A 341 19.59 18.39 -16.15
N PRO A 342 19.61 17.59 -17.24
CA PRO A 342 18.81 16.37 -17.32
C PRO A 342 19.03 15.40 -16.15
N GLY A 343 20.26 15.32 -15.62
CA GLY A 343 20.58 14.49 -14.46
C GLY A 343 19.94 15.00 -13.16
N GLU A 344 19.98 16.30 -12.91
CA GLU A 344 19.34 16.94 -11.75
C GLU A 344 17.82 16.76 -11.78
N ILE A 345 17.18 17.02 -12.94
CA ILE A 345 15.74 16.81 -13.11
C ILE A 345 15.39 15.33 -12.87
N SER A 346 16.20 14.41 -13.40
CA SER A 346 16.00 12.96 -13.19
C SER A 346 16.07 12.59 -11.70
N MET A 347 17.00 13.18 -10.94
CA MET A 347 17.13 12.91 -9.51
C MET A 347 16.02 13.55 -8.68
N VAL A 348 15.60 14.78 -9.00
CA VAL A 348 14.41 15.39 -8.38
C VAL A 348 13.19 14.49 -8.59
N GLY A 349 12.99 14.00 -9.82
CA GLY A 349 11.93 13.06 -10.16
C GLY A 349 12.02 11.75 -9.38
N PHE A 350 13.20 11.11 -9.36
CA PHE A 350 13.43 9.86 -8.65
C PHE A 350 13.18 9.98 -7.14
N TRP A 351 13.74 11.00 -6.48
CA TRP A 351 13.56 11.21 -5.04
C TRP A 351 12.12 11.59 -4.69
N ASN A 352 11.43 12.33 -5.56
CA ASN A 352 10.01 12.56 -5.38
C ASN A 352 9.20 11.24 -5.41
N LEU A 353 9.57 10.27 -6.26
CA LEU A 353 8.95 8.93 -6.23
C LEU A 353 9.30 8.15 -4.95
N ILE A 354 10.53 8.29 -4.42
CA ILE A 354 10.91 7.72 -3.11
C ILE A 354 10.09 8.34 -1.98
N ILE A 355 9.87 9.66 -2.00
CA ILE A 355 9.00 10.35 -1.06
C ILE A 355 7.56 9.84 -1.17
N VAL A 356 7.03 9.66 -2.38
CA VAL A 356 5.69 9.08 -2.59
C VAL A 356 5.61 7.64 -2.04
N TRP A 357 6.68 6.86 -2.13
CA TRP A 357 6.73 5.54 -1.49
C TRP A 357 6.77 5.63 0.03
N LEU A 358 7.62 6.49 0.60
CA LEU A 358 7.77 6.68 2.06
C LEU A 358 6.50 7.26 2.70
N LYS A 359 5.86 8.24 2.05
CA LYS A 359 4.66 8.91 2.58
C LYS A 359 3.49 7.96 2.79
N LEU A 360 3.41 6.88 2.00
CA LEU A 360 2.41 5.82 2.16
C LEU A 360 2.91 4.71 3.08
N LEU A 361 4.19 4.34 2.96
CA LEU A 361 4.82 3.32 3.80
C LEU A 361 4.69 3.63 5.29
N ILE A 362 5.02 4.86 5.70
CA ILE A 362 5.14 5.24 7.11
C ILE A 362 3.79 5.14 7.84
N PRO A 363 2.68 5.74 7.35
CA PRO A 363 1.36 5.56 7.95
C PRO A 363 0.93 4.08 8.01
N TRP A 364 1.12 3.32 6.93
CA TRP A 364 0.78 1.89 6.90
C TRP A 364 1.58 1.07 7.90
N ARG A 365 2.88 1.39 8.07
CA ARG A 365 3.71 0.75 9.09
C ARG A 365 3.26 1.12 10.49
N PHE A 366 2.89 2.38 10.74
CA PHE A 366 2.39 2.83 12.03
C PHE A 366 1.11 2.09 12.43
N PHE A 367 0.09 2.08 11.58
CA PHE A 367 -1.19 1.42 11.87
C PHE A 367 -1.04 -0.11 11.97
N ARG A 368 -0.17 -0.72 11.15
CA ARG A 368 0.19 -2.14 11.34
C ARG A 368 0.89 -2.39 12.67
N LEU A 369 1.85 -1.55 13.08
CA LEU A 369 2.52 -1.69 14.38
C LEU A 369 1.50 -1.61 15.53
N TRP A 370 0.54 -0.70 15.44
CA TRP A 370 -0.56 -0.61 16.40
C TRP A 370 -1.36 -1.92 16.44
N ALA A 371 -1.77 -2.48 15.30
CA ALA A 371 -2.47 -3.76 15.26
C ALA A 371 -1.63 -4.93 15.82
N LEU A 372 -0.32 -4.97 15.53
CA LEU A 372 0.58 -6.00 16.07
C LEU A 372 0.70 -5.93 17.59
N LEU A 373 0.77 -4.71 18.16
CA LEU A 373 0.75 -4.50 19.61
C LEU A 373 -0.58 -4.92 20.22
N ASP A 374 -1.67 -4.78 19.47
CA ASP A 374 -3.01 -5.26 19.87
C ASP A 374 -3.17 -6.78 19.71
N GLY A 375 -2.22 -7.48 19.08
CA GLY A 375 -2.25 -8.94 18.89
C GLY A 375 -2.87 -9.42 17.57
N VAL A 376 -3.10 -8.50 16.64
CA VAL A 376 -3.61 -8.79 15.29
C VAL A 376 -2.46 -8.64 14.28
N ASP A 377 -2.28 -9.62 13.40
CA ASP A 377 -1.27 -9.63 12.35
C ASP A 377 -1.91 -9.37 10.96
N PRO A 378 -2.10 -8.10 10.57
CA PRO A 378 -2.58 -7.76 9.25
C PRO A 378 -1.44 -7.84 8.20
N PRO A 379 -1.77 -7.95 6.90
CA PRO A 379 -0.75 -8.05 5.84
C PRO A 379 0.17 -6.82 5.76
N GLU A 380 1.47 -7.01 5.52
CA GLU A 380 2.40 -5.91 5.21
C GLU A 380 2.06 -5.30 3.84
N ASN A 381 1.95 -3.97 3.77
CA ASN A 381 1.50 -3.27 2.57
C ASN A 381 2.63 -3.01 1.57
N MET A 382 3.84 -2.78 2.04
CA MET A 382 5.00 -2.53 1.17
C MET A 382 6.08 -3.56 1.47
N VAL A 383 6.15 -4.56 0.60
CA VAL A 383 7.09 -5.68 0.77
C VAL A 383 8.42 -5.44 0.06
N ARG A 384 8.47 -4.44 -0.84
CA ARG A 384 9.67 -4.03 -1.57
C ARG A 384 9.76 -2.50 -1.65
N CYS A 385 10.98 -1.98 -1.67
CA CYS A 385 11.23 -0.58 -1.98
C CYS A 385 10.90 -0.30 -3.46
N MET A 386 10.41 0.90 -3.77
CA MET A 386 10.18 1.35 -5.15
C MET A 386 11.41 1.10 -6.04
N GLY A 387 12.62 1.42 -5.55
CA GLY A 387 13.88 1.17 -6.23
C GLY A 387 14.33 -0.30 -6.32
N ASN A 388 13.54 -1.27 -5.81
CA ASN A 388 13.80 -2.71 -5.88
C ASN A 388 12.66 -3.45 -6.62
N ASN A 389 12.20 -2.88 -7.74
CA ASN A 389 11.19 -3.48 -8.61
C ASN A 389 11.55 -3.27 -10.08
N TYR A 390 11.80 -4.37 -10.80
CA TYR A 390 12.08 -4.36 -12.25
C TYR A 390 10.89 -4.83 -13.11
N SER A 391 9.86 -5.39 -12.49
CA SER A 391 8.66 -5.90 -13.14
C SER A 391 7.48 -5.02 -12.76
N THR A 392 6.69 -4.59 -13.74
CA THR A 392 5.49 -3.78 -13.53
C THR A 392 4.44 -4.61 -12.81
N LEU A 393 4.25 -5.87 -13.23
CA LEU A 393 3.34 -6.80 -12.54
C LEU A 393 3.80 -7.11 -11.11
N GLY A 394 5.10 -7.31 -10.90
CA GLY A 394 5.71 -7.52 -9.59
C GLY A 394 5.51 -6.32 -8.66
N PHE A 395 5.72 -5.11 -9.20
CA PHE A 395 5.49 -3.84 -8.51
C PHE A 395 4.07 -3.77 -7.94
N TRP A 396 3.03 -3.95 -8.76
CA TRP A 396 1.63 -3.87 -8.31
C TRP A 396 1.20 -4.97 -7.33
N ARG A 397 1.88 -6.13 -7.33
CA ARG A 397 1.67 -7.17 -6.31
C ARG A 397 2.37 -6.86 -4.98
N SER A 398 3.44 -6.07 -5.04
CA SER A 398 4.26 -5.70 -3.87
C SER A 398 3.85 -4.37 -3.22
N TRP A 399 3.23 -3.49 -4.01
CA TRP A 399 2.72 -2.18 -3.62
C TRP A 399 1.29 -2.30 -3.09
N HIS A 400 1.01 -1.70 -1.94
CA HIS A 400 -0.29 -1.76 -1.28
C HIS A 400 -0.85 -3.20 -1.24
N ARG A 401 -0.01 -4.17 -0.83
CA ARG A 401 -0.28 -5.61 -0.95
C ARG A 401 -1.62 -6.03 -0.34
N SER A 402 -2.04 -5.46 0.80
CA SER A 402 -3.33 -5.82 1.40
C SER A 402 -4.52 -5.47 0.49
N TYR A 403 -4.45 -4.34 -0.20
CA TYR A 403 -5.42 -3.96 -1.21
C TYR A 403 -5.36 -4.86 -2.45
N ASN A 404 -4.15 -5.21 -2.91
CA ASN A 404 -4.00 -6.16 -4.01
C ASN A 404 -4.63 -7.54 -3.68
N LEU A 405 -4.41 -8.05 -2.47
CA LEU A 405 -5.05 -9.28 -1.99
C LEU A 405 -6.57 -9.17 -1.95
N TRP A 406 -7.08 -8.02 -1.49
CA TRP A 406 -8.50 -7.71 -1.48
C TRP A 406 -9.10 -7.71 -2.89
N VAL A 407 -8.49 -6.99 -3.83
CA VAL A 407 -8.91 -6.93 -5.24
C VAL A 407 -8.88 -8.32 -5.87
N ILE A 408 -7.84 -9.12 -5.60
CA ILE A 408 -7.76 -10.49 -6.10
C ILE A 408 -8.95 -11.32 -5.62
N ARG A 409 -9.26 -11.23 -4.32
CA ARG A 409 -10.32 -12.01 -3.67
C ARG A 409 -11.72 -11.61 -4.14
N TYR A 410 -12.03 -10.32 -4.14
CA TYR A 410 -13.40 -9.83 -4.30
C TYR A 410 -13.75 -9.39 -5.73
N ILE A 411 -12.76 -9.18 -6.61
CA ILE A 411 -12.97 -8.76 -8.00
C ILE A 411 -12.39 -9.80 -8.97
N TYR A 412 -11.08 -10.05 -8.92
CA TYR A 412 -10.39 -10.87 -9.93
C TYR A 412 -10.87 -12.33 -9.97
N ILE A 413 -10.93 -13.00 -8.81
CA ILE A 413 -11.34 -14.41 -8.72
C ILE A 413 -12.81 -14.59 -9.14
N PRO A 414 -13.79 -13.80 -8.62
CA PRO A 414 -15.19 -13.89 -9.04
C PRO A 414 -15.44 -13.67 -10.54
N LEU A 415 -14.62 -12.86 -11.20
CA LEU A 415 -14.72 -12.60 -12.65
C LEU A 415 -14.05 -13.69 -13.53
N GLY A 416 -13.66 -14.82 -12.96
CA GLY A 416 -13.09 -15.97 -13.68
C GLY A 416 -11.56 -16.01 -13.70
N GLY A 417 -10.90 -15.12 -12.94
CA GLY A 417 -9.46 -15.14 -12.71
C GLY A 417 -8.63 -15.17 -14.00
N LYS A 418 -7.77 -16.19 -14.16
CA LYS A 418 -6.86 -16.28 -15.31
C LYS A 418 -7.58 -16.46 -16.65
N ARG A 419 -8.78 -17.04 -16.67
CA ARG A 419 -9.53 -17.30 -17.90
C ARG A 419 -9.92 -16.00 -18.61
N ASN A 420 -10.21 -14.94 -17.86
CA ASN A 420 -10.65 -13.64 -18.37
C ASN A 420 -9.62 -12.55 -18.06
N SER A 421 -8.32 -12.84 -18.22
CA SER A 421 -7.24 -11.97 -17.73
C SER A 421 -7.32 -10.52 -18.26
N PHE A 422 -7.64 -10.31 -19.54
CA PHE A 422 -7.74 -8.98 -20.12
C PHE A 422 -8.88 -8.15 -19.52
N VAL A 423 -10.10 -8.71 -19.50
CA VAL A 423 -11.28 -8.07 -18.91
C VAL A 423 -11.05 -7.74 -17.44
N ASN A 424 -10.43 -8.68 -16.72
CA ASN A 424 -10.08 -8.50 -15.32
C ASN A 424 -9.09 -7.35 -15.10
N ILE A 425 -8.06 -7.21 -15.95
CA ILE A 425 -7.11 -6.10 -15.87
C ILE A 425 -7.87 -4.77 -16.02
N VAL A 426 -8.70 -4.63 -17.05
CA VAL A 426 -9.45 -3.38 -17.32
C VAL A 426 -10.40 -3.02 -16.18
N ILE A 427 -11.19 -3.98 -15.69
CA ILE A 427 -12.13 -3.76 -14.58
C ILE A 427 -11.38 -3.44 -13.29
N VAL A 428 -10.32 -4.18 -12.98
CA VAL A 428 -9.52 -3.95 -11.76
C VAL A 428 -8.90 -2.55 -11.78
N PHE A 429 -8.19 -2.17 -12.85
CA PHE A 429 -7.57 -0.85 -12.89
C PHE A 429 -8.60 0.29 -12.91
N SER A 430 -9.77 0.08 -13.52
CA SER A 430 -10.87 1.07 -13.47
C SER A 430 -11.42 1.21 -12.05
N PHE A 431 -11.64 0.10 -11.34
CA PHE A 431 -12.05 0.12 -9.93
C PHE A 431 -11.00 0.81 -9.05
N VAL A 432 -9.72 0.48 -9.23
CA VAL A 432 -8.61 1.09 -8.48
C VAL A 432 -8.57 2.60 -8.69
N ALA A 433 -8.71 3.07 -9.93
CA ALA A 433 -8.75 4.50 -10.23
C ALA A 433 -9.95 5.19 -9.56
N LEU A 434 -11.16 4.66 -9.76
CA LEU A 434 -12.40 5.22 -9.20
C LEU A 434 -12.46 5.18 -7.67
N TRP A 435 -11.82 4.19 -7.04
CA TRP A 435 -11.72 4.07 -5.59
C TRP A 435 -10.75 5.09 -4.98
N HIS A 436 -9.72 5.49 -5.73
CA HIS A 436 -8.74 6.48 -5.27
C HIS A 436 -9.24 7.90 -5.42
N ASP A 437 -9.83 8.25 -6.57
CA ASP A 437 -10.37 9.56 -6.85
C ASP A 437 -11.36 9.47 -8.02
N LEU A 438 -12.41 10.30 -7.98
CA LEU A 438 -13.37 10.46 -9.07
C LEU A 438 -12.84 11.30 -10.24
N THR A 439 -11.64 11.87 -10.14
CA THR A 439 -11.09 12.66 -11.24
C THR A 439 -10.73 11.81 -12.47
N PHE A 440 -11.19 12.25 -13.64
CA PHE A 440 -10.86 11.60 -14.93
C PHE A 440 -9.35 11.48 -15.21
N ARG A 441 -8.53 12.30 -14.55
CA ARG A 441 -7.07 12.25 -14.64
C ARG A 441 -6.50 10.95 -14.09
N LEU A 442 -7.00 10.46 -12.95
CA LEU A 442 -6.56 9.20 -12.36
C LEU A 442 -7.01 8.00 -13.20
N LEU A 443 -8.20 8.08 -13.81
CA LEU A 443 -8.68 7.04 -14.72
C LEU A 443 -7.79 6.92 -15.97
N ALA A 444 -7.46 8.05 -16.61
CA ALA A 444 -6.56 8.09 -17.76
C ALA A 444 -5.16 7.55 -17.40
N TRP A 445 -4.65 7.91 -16.22
CA TRP A 445 -3.39 7.35 -15.70
C TRP A 445 -3.48 5.84 -15.47
N GLY A 446 -4.58 5.33 -14.89
CA GLY A 446 -4.79 3.90 -14.66
C GLY A 446 -4.80 3.09 -15.96
N TRP A 447 -5.40 3.63 -17.02
CA TRP A 447 -5.38 3.01 -18.35
C TRP A 447 -4.01 3.07 -19.02
N LEU A 448 -3.25 4.16 -18.83
CA LEU A 448 -1.87 4.24 -19.30
C LEU A 448 -0.99 3.17 -18.65
N ILE A 449 -1.14 2.93 -17.34
CA ILE A 449 -0.45 1.85 -16.64
C ILE A 449 -0.87 0.48 -17.17
N ALA A 450 -2.17 0.26 -17.42
CA ALA A 450 -2.65 -0.99 -18.00
C ALA A 450 -2.03 -1.25 -19.38
N LEU A 451 -1.86 -0.21 -20.21
CA LEU A 451 -1.16 -0.30 -21.49
C LEU A 451 0.32 -0.65 -21.31
N PHE A 452 1.01 -0.07 -20.33
CA PHE A 452 2.43 -0.34 -20.04
C PHE A 452 2.71 -1.75 -19.49
N ILE A 453 1.68 -2.48 -19.05
CA ILE A 453 1.82 -3.89 -18.67
C ILE A 453 1.89 -4.80 -19.92
N VAL A 454 1.28 -4.39 -21.04
CA VAL A 454 1.16 -5.23 -22.25
C VAL A 454 2.53 -5.64 -22.80
N PRO A 455 3.54 -4.75 -22.95
CA PRO A 455 4.87 -5.15 -23.42
C PRO A 455 5.53 -6.22 -22.55
N GLU A 456 5.39 -6.12 -21.22
CA GLU A 456 5.93 -7.13 -20.30
C GLU A 456 5.26 -8.50 -20.52
N VAL A 457 3.92 -8.52 -20.65
CA VAL A 457 3.15 -9.75 -20.89
C VAL A 457 3.51 -10.36 -22.25
N VAL A 458 3.60 -9.55 -23.31
CA VAL A 458 4.00 -10.01 -24.65
C VAL A 458 5.42 -10.57 -24.64
N ALA A 459 6.36 -9.89 -23.98
CA ALA A 459 7.73 -10.39 -23.84
C ALA A 459 7.79 -11.73 -23.11
N GLN A 460 7.01 -11.92 -22.04
CA GLN A 460 6.92 -13.20 -21.32
C GLN A 460 6.32 -14.33 -22.18
N LEU A 461 5.44 -14.00 -23.12
CA LEU A 461 4.86 -14.97 -24.07
C LEU A 461 5.85 -15.34 -25.19
N LEU A 462 6.57 -14.36 -25.75
CA LEU A 462 7.52 -14.56 -26.85
C LEU A 462 8.83 -15.24 -26.39
N LEU A 463 9.29 -14.92 -25.18
CA LEU A 463 10.52 -15.43 -24.59
C LEU A 463 10.23 -16.15 -23.27
N PRO A 464 9.56 -17.32 -23.29
CA PRO A 464 9.21 -18.02 -22.07
C PRO A 464 10.46 -18.56 -21.36
N ALA A 465 10.54 -18.31 -20.05
CA ALA A 465 11.64 -18.78 -19.21
C ALA A 465 11.87 -20.30 -19.33
N SER A 466 10.79 -21.09 -19.43
CA SER A 466 10.88 -22.55 -19.57
C SER A 466 11.74 -23.02 -20.75
N LYS A 467 11.88 -22.21 -21.81
CA LYS A 467 12.66 -22.55 -23.00
C LYS A 467 14.08 -21.96 -22.96
N TYR A 468 14.25 -20.75 -22.44
CA TYR A 468 15.48 -19.97 -22.61
C TYR A 468 16.26 -19.71 -21.31
N GLU A 469 15.75 -20.09 -20.13
CA GLU A 469 16.40 -19.82 -18.84
C GLU A 469 17.85 -20.31 -18.74
N LYS A 470 18.19 -21.41 -19.43
CA LYS A 470 19.56 -21.96 -19.45
C LYS A 470 20.54 -21.17 -20.33
N GLN A 471 20.05 -20.27 -21.19
CA GLN A 471 20.89 -19.52 -22.12
C GLN A 471 21.56 -18.33 -21.42
N TRP A 472 22.84 -18.12 -21.65
CA TRP A 472 23.63 -17.07 -20.98
C TRP A 472 23.09 -15.65 -21.26
N TRP A 473 22.58 -15.42 -22.48
CA TRP A 473 22.07 -14.13 -22.93
C TRP A 473 20.67 -13.80 -22.39
N TYR A 474 19.90 -14.82 -22.00
CA TYR A 474 18.49 -14.66 -21.63
C TYR A 474 18.31 -13.69 -20.45
N ARG A 475 19.14 -13.83 -19.40
CA ARG A 475 19.16 -12.91 -18.26
C ARG A 475 19.41 -11.46 -18.68
N HIS A 476 20.30 -11.22 -19.65
CA HIS A 476 20.62 -9.87 -20.09
C HIS A 476 19.48 -9.26 -20.90
N ILE A 477 18.82 -10.03 -21.77
CA ILE A 477 17.61 -9.57 -22.46
C ILE A 477 16.48 -9.27 -21.47
N CYS A 478 16.27 -10.13 -20.47
CA CYS A 478 15.31 -9.86 -19.40
C CYS A 478 15.66 -8.60 -18.61
N ALA A 479 16.96 -8.32 -18.40
CA ALA A 479 17.39 -7.09 -17.73
C ALA A 479 17.12 -5.85 -18.57
N VAL A 480 17.34 -5.90 -19.89
CA VAL A 480 16.92 -4.82 -20.81
C VAL A 480 15.42 -4.59 -20.72
N GLY A 481 14.61 -5.65 -20.75
CA GLY A 481 13.16 -5.55 -20.54
C GLY A 481 12.80 -4.94 -19.17
N GLY A 482 13.53 -5.29 -18.11
CA GLY A 482 13.39 -4.69 -16.79
C GLY A 482 13.70 -3.19 -16.77
N VAL A 483 14.75 -2.74 -17.48
CA VAL A 483 15.07 -1.32 -17.62
C VAL A 483 13.93 -0.58 -18.34
N VAL A 484 13.41 -1.15 -19.43
CA VAL A 484 12.26 -0.58 -20.15
C VAL A 484 11.05 -0.44 -19.23
N ASN A 485 10.73 -1.47 -18.43
CA ASN A 485 9.64 -1.42 -17.45
C ASN A 485 9.86 -0.32 -16.40
N VAL A 486 11.07 -0.21 -15.85
CA VAL A 486 11.40 0.83 -14.87
C VAL A 486 11.24 2.21 -15.48
N LEU A 487 11.76 2.45 -16.69
CA LEU A 487 11.61 3.72 -17.39
C LEU A 487 10.14 4.04 -17.67
N MET A 488 9.35 3.09 -18.18
CA MET A 488 7.92 3.28 -18.42
C MET A 488 7.16 3.63 -17.13
N MET A 489 7.42 2.89 -16.05
CA MET A 489 6.80 3.16 -14.75
C MET A 489 7.22 4.51 -14.17
N MET A 490 8.49 4.89 -14.29
CA MET A 490 8.96 6.21 -13.89
C MET A 490 8.27 7.30 -14.71
N SER A 491 8.24 7.17 -16.04
CA SER A 491 7.57 8.13 -16.93
C SER A 491 6.08 8.27 -16.61
N ALA A 492 5.35 7.16 -16.41
CA ALA A 492 3.93 7.20 -16.06
C ALA A 492 3.66 7.99 -14.78
N ASN A 493 4.49 7.76 -13.76
CA ASN A 493 4.36 8.43 -12.47
C ASN A 493 4.85 9.88 -12.52
N LEU A 494 5.85 10.20 -13.36
CA LEU A 494 6.28 11.58 -13.61
C LEU A 494 5.17 12.40 -14.27
N VAL A 495 4.48 11.84 -15.27
CA VAL A 495 3.32 12.45 -15.93
C VAL A 495 2.18 12.66 -14.92
N GLY A 496 1.83 11.62 -14.15
CA GLY A 496 0.67 11.63 -13.27
C GLY A 496 0.83 12.48 -12.01
N PHE A 497 2.01 12.48 -11.40
CA PHE A 497 2.19 13.00 -10.03
C PHE A 497 3.30 14.04 -9.87
N VAL A 498 4.14 14.27 -10.89
CA VAL A 498 5.38 15.05 -10.73
C VAL A 498 5.42 16.30 -11.59
N ILE A 499 5.51 16.17 -12.91
CA ILE A 499 5.85 17.28 -13.82
C ILE A 499 4.70 17.64 -14.78
N GLY A 500 3.68 16.78 -14.88
CA GLY A 500 2.57 16.95 -15.84
C GLY A 500 3.03 16.79 -17.30
N LEU A 501 2.09 16.95 -18.25
CA LEU A 501 2.36 16.73 -19.68
C LEU A 501 3.38 17.72 -20.26
N GLU A 502 3.28 19.00 -19.90
CA GLU A 502 4.19 20.04 -20.39
C GLU A 502 5.63 19.81 -19.91
N GLY A 503 5.78 19.49 -18.62
CA GLY A 503 7.08 19.21 -18.04
C GLY A 503 7.71 17.92 -18.55
N VAL A 504 6.89 16.91 -18.88
CA VAL A 504 7.37 15.68 -19.53
C VAL A 504 7.82 15.95 -20.96
N ARG A 505 7.10 16.80 -21.72
CA ARG A 505 7.55 17.19 -23.06
C ARG A 505 8.89 17.92 -23.01
N TYR A 506 9.06 18.84 -22.06
CA TYR A 506 10.33 19.51 -21.81
C TYR A 506 11.44 18.51 -21.43
N PHE A 507 11.17 17.63 -20.48
CA PHE A 507 12.14 16.62 -20.04
C PHE A 507 12.55 15.66 -21.15
N VAL A 508 11.60 15.16 -21.95
CA VAL A 508 11.88 14.27 -23.08
C VAL A 508 12.69 15.00 -24.15
N HIS A 509 12.38 16.28 -24.42
CA HIS A 509 13.16 17.10 -25.33
C HIS A 509 14.60 17.26 -24.84
N GLU A 510 14.79 17.70 -23.60
CA GLU A 510 16.12 17.88 -22.99
C GLU A 510 16.91 16.57 -22.91
N LEU A 511 16.25 15.44 -22.66
CA LEU A 511 16.90 14.15 -22.49
C LEU A 511 17.25 13.47 -23.82
N LEU A 512 16.39 13.54 -24.84
CA LEU A 512 16.58 12.78 -26.08
C LEU A 512 17.12 13.62 -27.24
N PHE A 513 16.93 14.93 -27.22
CA PHE A 513 17.28 15.82 -28.33
C PHE A 513 18.46 16.74 -28.03
N THR A 514 19.08 16.63 -26.85
CA THR A 514 20.35 17.31 -26.54
C THR A 514 21.49 16.31 -26.39
N ILE A 515 22.71 16.69 -26.77
CA ILE A 515 23.90 15.81 -26.66
C ILE A 515 24.15 15.41 -25.20
N ARG A 516 24.06 16.39 -24.29
CA ARG A 516 24.21 16.16 -22.84
C ARG A 516 23.11 15.26 -22.30
N GLY A 517 21.88 15.43 -22.79
CA GLY A 517 20.74 14.57 -22.48
C GLY A 517 20.98 13.13 -22.88
N VAL A 518 21.40 12.88 -24.12
CA VAL A 518 21.64 11.52 -24.64
C VAL A 518 22.77 10.83 -23.86
N GLN A 519 23.84 11.55 -23.54
CA GLN A 519 24.91 11.03 -22.68
C GLN A 519 24.40 10.67 -21.28
N CYS A 520 23.60 11.57 -20.67
CA CYS A 520 22.97 11.32 -19.38
C CYS A 520 22.03 10.10 -19.44
N PHE A 521 21.22 9.99 -20.48
CA PHE A 521 20.31 8.88 -20.69
C PHE A 521 21.05 7.55 -20.82
N ALA A 522 22.16 7.50 -21.57
CA ALA A 522 22.99 6.31 -21.68
C ALA A 522 23.54 5.87 -20.31
N VAL A 523 23.99 6.81 -19.48
CA VAL A 523 24.44 6.53 -18.10
C VAL A 523 23.28 6.02 -17.24
N ILE A 524 22.09 6.63 -17.32
CA ILE A 524 20.90 6.18 -16.60
C ILE A 524 20.52 4.76 -17.00
N VAL A 525 20.43 4.45 -18.30
CA VAL A 525 20.12 3.11 -18.80
C VAL A 525 21.14 2.08 -18.32
N PHE A 526 22.43 2.43 -18.35
CA PHE A 526 23.49 1.57 -17.83
C PHE A 526 23.35 1.31 -16.32
N CYS A 527 23.17 2.35 -15.52
CA CYS A 527 22.97 2.24 -14.08
C CYS A 527 21.71 1.43 -13.73
N LEU A 528 20.61 1.64 -14.45
CA LEU A 528 19.38 0.87 -14.29
C LEU A 528 19.61 -0.60 -14.67
N PHE A 529 20.34 -0.89 -15.75
CA PHE A 529 20.66 -2.25 -16.14
C PHE A 529 21.43 -2.98 -15.04
N VAL A 530 22.46 -2.34 -14.49
CA VAL A 530 23.22 -2.87 -13.35
C VAL A 530 22.31 -3.07 -12.14
N GLY A 531 21.44 -2.10 -11.83
CA GLY A 531 20.45 -2.21 -10.77
C GLY A 531 19.52 -3.41 -10.95
N VAL A 532 18.99 -3.64 -12.15
CA VAL A 532 18.12 -4.78 -12.48
C VAL A 532 18.87 -6.11 -12.33
N GLN A 533 20.15 -6.19 -12.74
CA GLN A 533 20.97 -7.39 -12.53
C GLN A 533 21.13 -7.71 -11.03
N VAL A 534 21.39 -6.69 -10.21
CA VAL A 534 21.46 -6.85 -8.76
C VAL A 534 20.11 -7.29 -8.18
N MET A 535 19.00 -6.76 -8.69
CA MET A 535 17.66 -7.20 -8.28
C MET A 535 17.40 -8.67 -8.64
N PHE A 536 17.84 -9.15 -9.80
CA PHE A 536 17.70 -10.56 -10.19
C PHE A 536 18.44 -11.48 -9.21
N GLU A 537 19.71 -11.19 -8.92
CA GLU A 537 20.49 -12.00 -7.98
C GLU A 537 19.91 -11.95 -6.57
N TYR A 538 19.33 -10.81 -6.19
CA TYR A 538 18.61 -10.69 -4.94
C TYR A 538 17.35 -11.56 -4.89
N ARG A 539 16.60 -11.71 -5.99
CA ARG A 539 15.48 -12.67 -6.08
C ARG A 539 15.96 -14.11 -5.98
N GLU A 540 17.07 -14.44 -6.63
CA GLU A 540 17.67 -15.77 -6.52
C GLU A 540 18.15 -16.06 -5.08
N GLU A 541 18.66 -15.05 -4.36
CA GLU A 541 19.01 -15.20 -2.96
C GLU A 541 17.79 -15.41 -2.06
N GLU A 542 16.67 -14.72 -2.31
CA GLU A 542 15.40 -14.99 -1.65
C GLU A 542 15.00 -16.46 -1.85
N LEU A 543 15.02 -16.95 -3.10
CA LEU A 543 14.68 -18.34 -3.44
C LEU A 543 15.61 -19.36 -2.77
N ARG A 544 16.93 -19.12 -2.76
CA ARG A 544 17.92 -19.99 -2.06
C ARG A 544 17.67 -20.07 -0.55
N ASN A 545 16.97 -19.10 0.02
CA ASN A 545 16.60 -19.08 1.44
C ASN A 545 15.14 -19.51 1.67
N GLY A 546 14.45 -20.03 0.65
CA GLY A 546 13.05 -20.47 0.74
C GLY A 546 12.03 -19.33 0.77
N ILE A 547 12.43 -18.10 0.44
CA ILE A 547 11.56 -16.93 0.41
C ILE A 547 11.04 -16.74 -1.02
N CYS A 548 9.73 -16.83 -1.19
CA CYS A 548 9.03 -16.67 -2.46
C CYS A 548 7.82 -15.74 -2.28
N ARG A 549 8.00 -14.46 -2.59
CA ARG A 549 6.96 -13.43 -2.41
C ARG A 549 5.94 -13.34 -3.56
N ARG A 550 6.20 -14.04 -4.68
CA ARG A 550 5.39 -14.00 -5.93
C ARG A 550 5.19 -12.57 -6.48
N CYS A 551 6.11 -11.67 -6.16
CA CYS A 551 6.18 -10.28 -6.61
C CYS A 551 7.61 -9.88 -6.97
#